data_AF-A0AAP3GXH6-F1
#
_entry.id   AF-A0AAP3GXH6-F1
#
_cell.length_a   1.000
_cell.length_b   1.000
_cell.length_c   1.000
_cell.angle_alpha   90.00
_cell.angle_beta   90.00
_cell.angle_gamma   90.00
#
_symmetry.space_group_name_H-M   'P 1'
#
loop_
_entity.id
_entity.type
_entity.pdbx_description
1 polymer ?
#
loop_
_entity_poly.entity_id
_entity_poly.type
_entity_poly.pdbx_seq_one_letter_code
_entity_poly.pdbx_strand_id
1 'polypeptide(L)'
;MFNIRNIAIPIRVTENQYLKSSLKDTVHFGKLMYYTKIEGEGIGDDSEDRIFGKSKKDVTTITIKDPKNGQEWIISSKDLTQDPKIEFKLNDEIKEKIGVACFSLITFEDFELYSTSDNQKHFRLKAKALDDIKKYIQEKEKFTGNKCSLIVYNPSNFLNSIRNSGYEANKIKYYDPYNLSRFFENKDGDEPYYYFKPESFKYQREYRIVKINKKDFPENGENVTVDGISKDDTIISENQMNSIEIMINVNN
;
A
#
# COMPACT_ATOMS: atom_id res chain seq x y z
N MET A 1 -23.14 -12.37 13.78
CA MET A 1 -22.27 -13.44 13.24
C MET A 1 -20.96 -12.79 12.79
N PHE A 2 -19.84 -13.08 13.47
CA PHE A 2 -18.54 -12.49 13.15
C PHE A 2 -18.01 -13.14 11.86
N ASN A 3 -17.94 -12.39 10.75
CA ASN A 3 -17.37 -12.96 9.51
C ASN A 3 -15.85 -12.94 9.63
N ILE A 4 -15.27 -14.10 9.93
CA ILE A 4 -13.84 -14.30 10.11
C ILE A 4 -13.00 -13.86 8.90
N ARG A 5 -13.60 -13.83 7.70
CA ARG A 5 -12.95 -13.37 6.46
C ARG A 5 -12.65 -11.87 6.44
N ASN A 6 -13.21 -11.10 7.38
CA ASN A 6 -13.07 -9.64 7.44
C ASN A 6 -12.02 -9.16 8.46
N ILE A 7 -11.21 -10.06 9.03
CA ILE A 7 -10.11 -9.62 9.91
C ILE A 7 -9.10 -8.82 9.08
N ALA A 8 -8.86 -7.59 9.53
CA ALA A 8 -7.94 -6.64 8.96
C ALA A 8 -7.21 -5.95 10.12
N ILE A 9 -5.96 -6.33 10.36
CA ILE A 9 -5.12 -5.79 11.45
C ILE A 9 -4.21 -4.73 10.85
N PRO A 10 -4.45 -3.44 11.14
CA PRO A 10 -3.58 -2.38 10.68
C PRO A 10 -2.28 -2.43 11.47
N ILE A 11 -1.17 -2.27 10.76
CA ILE A 11 0.15 -2.19 11.35
C ILE A 11 0.91 -1.01 10.73
N ARG A 12 1.91 -0.50 11.45
CA ARG A 12 2.81 0.54 10.94
C ARG A 12 4.22 0.34 11.45
N VAL A 13 5.18 0.31 10.53
CA VAL A 13 6.60 0.37 10.86
C VAL A 13 6.98 1.82 11.14
N THR A 14 7.50 2.07 12.33
CA THR A 14 7.77 3.42 12.85
C THR A 14 9.17 3.50 13.44
N GLU A 15 9.94 4.52 13.08
CA GLU A 15 11.25 4.76 13.70
C GLU A 15 11.05 5.05 15.19
N ASN A 16 11.93 4.48 16.03
CA ASN A 16 11.76 4.50 17.48
C ASN A 16 11.64 5.92 18.06
N GLN A 17 12.33 6.88 17.44
CA GLN A 17 12.26 8.30 17.82
C GLN A 17 10.86 8.93 17.63
N TYR A 18 10.05 8.40 16.71
CA TYR A 18 8.70 8.89 16.41
C TYR A 18 7.58 8.04 17.03
N LEU A 19 7.89 7.02 17.83
CA LEU A 19 6.86 6.17 18.43
C LEU A 19 5.91 6.96 19.32
N LYS A 20 6.44 7.83 20.19
CA LYS A 20 5.62 8.62 21.12
C LYS A 20 4.66 9.56 20.40
N SER A 21 5.06 10.15 19.26
CA SER A 21 4.18 11.02 18.47
C SER A 21 3.17 10.21 17.66
N SER A 22 3.56 9.03 17.18
CA SER A 22 2.69 8.15 16.37
C SER A 22 1.53 7.54 17.15
N LEU A 23 1.57 7.59 18.49
CA LEU A 23 0.53 7.06 19.39
C LEU A 23 -0.44 8.14 19.90
N LYS A 24 -0.34 9.39 19.43
CA LYS A 24 -1.16 10.53 19.90
C LYS A 24 -2.38 10.81 19.03
N ASP A 25 -3.04 9.77 18.54
CA ASP A 25 -4.18 9.88 17.62
C ASP A 25 -3.93 10.84 16.44
N THR A 26 -2.67 10.92 15.99
CA THR A 26 -2.24 11.88 14.98
C THR A 26 -1.76 11.13 13.75
N VAL A 27 -2.36 11.46 12.61
CA VAL A 27 -1.99 10.92 11.30
C VAL A 27 -1.27 12.01 10.53
N HIS A 28 -0.03 11.72 10.15
CA HIS A 28 0.71 12.55 9.21
C HIS A 28 0.34 12.17 7.78
N PHE A 29 -0.21 13.12 7.04
CA PHE A 29 -0.46 13.01 5.61
C PHE A 29 0.70 13.68 4.87
N GLY A 30 1.43 12.91 4.08
CA GLY A 30 2.42 13.43 3.14
C GLY A 30 1.78 13.71 1.79
N LYS A 31 2.24 14.75 1.08
CA LYS A 31 1.78 15.01 -0.30
C LYS A 31 2.14 13.83 -1.20
N LEU A 32 1.20 13.36 -2.03
CA LEU A 32 1.35 12.18 -2.88
C LEU A 32 2.65 12.21 -3.71
N MET A 33 2.98 13.36 -4.27
CA MET A 33 4.19 13.58 -5.08
C MET A 33 5.52 13.38 -4.35
N TYR A 34 5.56 13.33 -3.02
CA TYR A 34 6.79 12.96 -2.32
C TYR A 34 7.01 11.46 -2.34
N TYR A 35 5.93 10.67 -2.36
CA TYR A 35 6.03 9.22 -2.46
C TYR A 35 6.57 8.78 -3.83
N THR A 36 6.32 9.56 -4.90
CA THR A 36 6.96 9.30 -6.22
C THR A 36 8.46 9.52 -6.24
N LYS A 37 9.00 10.31 -5.28
CA LYS A 37 10.42 10.73 -5.28
C LYS A 37 11.31 9.87 -4.37
N ILE A 38 10.71 8.98 -3.59
CA ILE A 38 11.42 8.05 -2.71
C ILE A 38 11.48 6.70 -3.44
N GLU A 39 12.22 6.67 -4.56
CA GLU A 39 12.37 5.47 -5.40
C GLU A 39 13.15 4.37 -4.65
N GLY A 40 12.58 3.17 -4.54
CA GLY A 40 13.34 1.92 -4.31
C GLY A 40 13.49 1.42 -2.87
N GLU A 41 12.85 2.05 -1.88
CA GLU A 41 13.22 1.86 -0.46
C GLU A 41 12.06 1.42 0.45
N GLY A 42 10.99 0.88 -0.15
CA GLY A 42 9.95 0.15 0.57
C GLY A 42 8.78 0.98 1.09
N ILE A 43 8.73 2.30 0.85
CA ILE A 43 7.66 3.19 1.33
C ILE A 43 6.89 3.87 0.18
N GLY A 44 7.57 4.27 -0.90
CA GLY A 44 6.98 4.87 -2.10
C GLY A 44 7.48 4.19 -3.38
N ASP A 45 6.87 4.51 -4.52
CA ASP A 45 7.32 4.04 -5.84
C ASP A 45 7.10 5.09 -6.95
N ASP A 46 7.74 4.94 -8.10
CA ASP A 46 7.66 5.91 -9.21
C ASP A 46 6.26 5.98 -9.86
N SER A 47 5.37 5.04 -9.51
CA SER A 47 4.00 4.97 -9.99
C SER A 47 2.93 5.45 -9.01
N GLU A 48 3.29 6.10 -7.91
CA GLU A 48 2.34 6.60 -6.90
C GLU A 48 1.23 7.53 -7.47
N ASP A 49 1.49 8.24 -8.57
CA ASP A 49 0.55 9.13 -9.26
C ASP A 49 0.04 8.59 -10.62
N ARG A 50 0.28 7.31 -10.94
CA ARG A 50 0.03 6.75 -12.27
C ARG A 50 -0.16 5.24 -12.29
N ILE A 51 -0.67 4.73 -13.40
CA ILE A 51 -0.65 3.31 -13.72
C ILE A 51 0.08 3.11 -15.04
N PHE A 52 0.81 2.00 -15.18
CA PHE A 52 1.53 1.68 -16.41
C PHE A 52 1.43 0.21 -16.80
N GLY A 53 1.38 -0.06 -18.09
CA GLY A 53 1.48 -1.39 -18.69
C GLY A 53 2.76 -1.53 -19.51
N LYS A 54 3.37 -2.71 -19.51
CA LYS A 54 4.60 -3.04 -20.24
C LYS A 54 4.36 -4.19 -21.20
N SER A 55 5.01 -4.13 -22.35
CA SER A 55 5.11 -5.26 -23.27
C SER A 55 6.57 -5.69 -23.38
N LYS A 56 6.84 -7.00 -23.43
CA LYS A 56 8.21 -7.52 -23.55
C LYS A 56 8.77 -7.16 -24.93
N LYS A 57 9.88 -6.41 -24.97
CA LYS A 57 10.44 -5.90 -26.22
C LYS A 57 10.67 -6.99 -27.28
N ASP A 58 11.14 -8.17 -26.86
CA ASP A 58 11.59 -9.24 -27.76
C ASP A 58 10.45 -9.83 -28.60
N VAL A 59 9.21 -9.66 -28.14
CA VAL A 59 7.99 -10.15 -28.81
C VAL A 59 7.05 -9.01 -29.22
N THR A 60 7.52 -7.76 -29.15
CA THR A 60 6.70 -6.58 -29.43
C THR A 60 7.05 -6.01 -30.80
N THR A 61 6.01 -5.64 -31.55
CA THR A 61 6.11 -4.82 -32.75
C THR A 61 5.15 -3.65 -32.60
N ILE A 62 5.59 -2.44 -32.91
CA ILE A 62 4.77 -1.24 -32.82
C ILE A 62 4.48 -0.75 -34.24
N THR A 63 3.20 -0.62 -34.57
CA THR A 63 2.76 -0.05 -35.84
C THR A 63 2.18 1.34 -35.58
N ILE A 64 2.80 2.36 -36.17
CA ILE A 64 2.35 3.75 -36.13
C ILE A 64 1.67 4.04 -37.47
N LYS A 65 0.39 4.42 -37.44
CA LYS A 65 -0.37 4.77 -38.63
C LYS A 65 -0.53 6.28 -38.73
N ASP A 66 -0.08 6.86 -39.85
CA ASP A 66 -0.29 8.27 -40.14
C ASP A 66 -1.81 8.53 -40.29
N PRO A 67 -2.39 9.44 -39.48
CA PRO A 67 -3.83 9.70 -39.51
C PRO A 67 -4.31 10.36 -40.80
N LYS A 68 -3.43 10.96 -41.62
CA LYS A 68 -3.81 11.69 -42.84
C LYS A 68 -3.85 10.81 -44.08
N ASN A 69 -2.89 9.90 -44.24
CA ASN A 69 -2.75 9.09 -45.46
C ASN A 69 -2.75 7.58 -45.18
N GLY A 70 -2.82 7.15 -43.92
CA GLY A 70 -2.86 5.75 -43.53
C GLY A 70 -1.54 4.99 -43.72
N GLN A 71 -0.44 5.68 -44.04
CA GLN A 71 0.88 5.08 -44.13
C GLN A 71 1.28 4.49 -42.77
N GLU A 72 1.82 3.28 -42.77
CA GLU A 72 2.22 2.58 -41.56
C GLU A 72 3.76 2.56 -41.43
N TRP A 73 4.25 2.92 -40.24
CA TRP A 73 5.64 2.75 -39.83
C TRP A 73 5.72 1.63 -38.80
N ILE A 74 6.58 0.65 -39.05
CA ILE A 74 6.76 -0.51 -38.18
C ILE A 74 8.08 -0.36 -37.43
N ILE A 75 8.01 -0.40 -36.11
CA ILE A 75 9.16 -0.49 -35.21
C ILE A 75 9.24 -1.94 -34.75
N SER A 76 10.31 -2.63 -35.13
CA SER A 76 10.51 -4.04 -34.80
C SER A 76 11.12 -4.21 -33.42
N SER A 77 11.06 -5.43 -32.87
CA SER A 77 11.69 -5.74 -31.57
C SER A 77 13.19 -5.44 -31.54
N LYS A 78 13.88 -5.52 -32.69
CA LYS A 78 15.32 -5.24 -32.81
C LYS A 78 15.65 -3.76 -32.62
N ASP A 79 14.69 -2.88 -32.88
CA ASP A 79 14.84 -1.43 -32.79
C ASP A 79 14.49 -0.92 -31.38
N LEU A 80 13.96 -1.78 -30.51
CA LEU A 80 13.60 -1.45 -29.14
C LEU A 80 14.78 -1.66 -28.18
N THR A 81 15.16 -0.60 -27.47
CA THR A 81 16.22 -0.65 -26.45
C THR A 81 15.71 -1.14 -25.10
N GLN A 82 14.41 -1.00 -24.84
CA GLN A 82 13.73 -1.40 -23.60
C GLN A 82 12.31 -1.88 -23.88
N ASP A 83 11.67 -2.49 -22.88
CA ASP A 83 10.26 -2.86 -22.93
C ASP A 83 9.37 -1.62 -23.17
N PRO A 84 8.55 -1.61 -24.24
CA PRO A 84 7.60 -0.53 -24.46
C PRO A 84 6.63 -0.40 -23.30
N LYS A 85 6.35 0.86 -22.91
CA LYS A 85 5.48 1.21 -21.80
C LYS A 85 4.35 2.11 -22.26
N ILE A 86 3.13 1.82 -21.81
CA ILE A 86 1.98 2.71 -21.89
C ILE A 86 1.69 3.18 -20.47
N GLU A 87 1.52 4.49 -20.26
CA GLU A 87 1.27 5.06 -18.92
C GLU A 87 0.11 6.05 -18.93
N PHE A 88 -0.65 6.06 -17.83
CA PHE A 88 -1.71 7.03 -17.55
C PHE A 88 -1.48 7.62 -16.17
N LYS A 89 -1.43 8.95 -16.10
CA LYS A 89 -1.12 9.70 -14.87
C LYS A 89 -2.35 10.47 -14.41
N LEU A 90 -2.39 10.75 -13.11
CA LEU A 90 -3.33 11.71 -12.55
C LEU A 90 -3.09 13.09 -13.15
N ASN A 91 -4.15 13.88 -13.24
CA ASN A 91 -4.06 15.29 -13.59
C ASN A 91 -3.19 16.04 -12.56
N ASP A 92 -2.27 16.89 -13.03
CA ASP A 92 -1.36 17.65 -12.18
C ASP A 92 -2.11 18.51 -11.14
N GLU A 93 -3.22 19.16 -11.50
CA GLU A 93 -4.01 19.95 -10.55
C GLU A 93 -4.67 19.11 -9.46
N ILE A 94 -4.97 17.84 -9.74
CA ILE A 94 -5.58 16.92 -8.78
C ILE A 94 -4.48 16.37 -7.86
N LYS A 95 -3.37 15.88 -8.43
CA LYS A 95 -2.32 15.22 -7.64
C LYS A 95 -1.64 16.15 -6.64
N GLU A 96 -1.53 17.44 -6.95
CA GLU A 96 -0.98 18.45 -6.05
C GLU A 96 -1.85 18.66 -4.79
N LYS A 97 -3.13 18.26 -4.81
CA LYS A 97 -4.09 18.42 -3.71
C LYS A 97 -4.24 17.18 -2.83
N ILE A 98 -3.54 16.09 -3.15
CA ILE A 98 -3.68 14.80 -2.47
C ILE A 98 -2.61 14.65 -1.40
N GLY A 99 -3.06 14.42 -0.16
CA GLY A 99 -2.26 13.90 0.93
C GLY A 99 -2.59 12.43 1.19
N VAL A 100 -1.57 11.62 1.42
CA VAL A 100 -1.70 10.20 1.73
C VAL A 100 -1.01 9.86 3.04
N ALA A 101 -1.61 8.95 3.80
CA ALA A 101 -1.01 8.32 4.95
C ALA A 101 -1.01 6.80 4.76
N CYS A 102 0.17 6.21 4.78
CA CYS A 102 0.37 4.80 4.44
C CYS A 102 0.51 3.95 5.70
N PHE A 103 -0.29 2.89 5.75
CA PHE A 103 -0.26 1.82 6.74
C PHE A 103 -0.08 0.50 6.01
N SER A 104 0.15 -0.59 6.74
CA SER A 104 0.08 -1.94 6.21
C SER A 104 -1.10 -2.68 6.85
N LEU A 105 -1.70 -3.62 6.14
CA LEU A 105 -2.86 -4.35 6.61
C LEU A 105 -2.62 -5.86 6.52
N ILE A 106 -2.56 -6.51 7.69
CA ILE A 106 -2.54 -7.97 7.77
C ILE A 106 -3.98 -8.46 7.70
N THR A 107 -4.24 -9.42 6.82
CA THR A 107 -5.58 -9.96 6.60
C THR A 107 -5.69 -11.39 7.12
N PHE A 108 -6.91 -11.91 7.26
CA PHE A 108 -7.08 -13.31 7.65
C PHE A 108 -6.35 -14.31 6.75
N GLU A 109 -6.17 -13.99 5.46
CA GLU A 109 -5.44 -14.83 4.50
C GLU A 109 -3.96 -15.00 4.86
N ASP A 110 -3.41 -14.11 5.69
CA ASP A 110 -2.04 -14.15 6.17
C ASP A 110 -1.86 -15.07 7.36
N PHE A 111 -2.95 -15.63 7.90
CA PHE A 111 -2.94 -16.53 9.04
C PHE A 111 -3.18 -17.98 8.62
N GLU A 112 -2.65 -18.89 9.44
CA GLU A 112 -2.92 -20.31 9.39
C GLU A 112 -3.39 -20.80 10.76
N LEU A 113 -4.34 -21.75 10.77
CA LEU A 113 -4.78 -22.41 12.00
C LEU A 113 -3.62 -23.24 12.54
N TYR A 114 -3.23 -23.04 13.80
CA TYR A 114 -2.14 -23.80 14.41
C TYR A 114 -2.58 -24.64 15.61
N SER A 115 -3.64 -24.25 16.31
CA SER A 115 -4.22 -25.06 17.38
C SER A 115 -5.71 -24.81 17.53
N THR A 116 -6.40 -25.78 18.11
CA THR A 116 -7.82 -25.70 18.47
C THR A 116 -7.96 -26.24 19.88
N SER A 117 -8.68 -25.51 20.73
CA SER A 117 -9.19 -25.93 22.04
C SER A 117 -10.71 -25.85 22.01
N ASP A 118 -11.40 -26.45 22.99
CA ASP A 118 -12.84 -26.72 22.96
C ASP A 118 -13.70 -25.56 22.42
N ASN A 119 -13.41 -24.32 22.82
CA ASN A 119 -14.11 -23.12 22.36
C ASN A 119 -13.19 -22.07 21.70
N GLN A 120 -11.94 -22.43 21.36
CA GLN A 120 -10.99 -21.46 20.82
C GLN A 120 -10.24 -22.02 19.61
N LYS A 121 -10.13 -21.18 18.59
CA LYS A 121 -9.26 -21.42 17.45
C LYS A 121 -8.12 -20.44 17.49
N HIS A 122 -6.90 -20.95 17.44
CA HIS A 122 -5.71 -20.13 17.45
C HIS A 122 -5.07 -20.15 16.07
N PHE A 123 -4.81 -18.94 15.60
CA PHE A 123 -4.23 -18.68 14.30
C PHE A 123 -2.91 -17.99 14.49
N ARG A 124 -1.91 -18.37 13.71
CA ARG A 124 -0.60 -17.74 13.71
C ARG A 124 -0.34 -17.16 12.33
N LEU A 125 0.40 -16.07 12.30
CA LEU A 125 0.84 -15.47 11.06
C LEU A 125 1.71 -16.47 10.28
N LYS A 126 1.45 -16.63 8.99
CA LYS A 126 2.26 -17.47 8.10
C LYS A 126 3.69 -16.92 8.06
N ALA A 127 4.67 -17.82 7.96
CA ALA A 127 6.09 -17.46 7.87
C ALA A 127 6.34 -16.40 6.79
N LYS A 128 5.78 -16.57 5.59
CA LYS A 128 5.89 -15.60 4.50
C LYS A 128 5.42 -14.19 4.88
N ALA A 129 4.28 -14.07 5.56
CA ALA A 129 3.76 -12.77 5.95
C ALA A 129 4.62 -12.12 7.06
N LEU A 130 5.15 -12.92 7.97
CA LEU A 130 6.13 -12.47 8.95
C LEU A 130 7.43 -11.99 8.29
N ASP A 131 7.92 -12.73 7.30
CA ASP A 131 9.13 -12.39 6.54
C ASP A 131 8.94 -11.10 5.73
N ASP A 132 7.76 -10.88 5.14
CA ASP A 132 7.42 -9.62 4.46
C ASP A 132 7.49 -8.42 5.42
N ILE A 133 6.94 -8.56 6.64
CA ILE A 133 6.99 -7.50 7.66
C ILE A 133 8.43 -7.23 8.09
N LYS A 134 9.23 -8.28 8.33
CA LYS A 134 10.65 -8.15 8.70
C LYS A 134 11.45 -7.48 7.59
N LYS A 135 11.21 -7.86 6.32
CA LYS A 135 11.80 -7.22 5.15
C LYS A 135 11.48 -5.73 5.13
N TYR A 136 10.21 -5.36 5.35
CA TYR A 136 9.81 -3.95 5.36
C TYR A 136 10.49 -3.15 6.48
N ILE A 137 10.60 -3.72 7.68
CA ILE A 137 11.36 -3.10 8.79
C ILE A 137 12.82 -2.88 8.37
N GLN A 138 13.49 -3.92 7.88
CA GLN A 138 14.90 -3.86 7.48
C GLN A 138 15.17 -2.83 6.37
N GLU A 139 14.30 -2.76 5.36
CA GLU A 139 14.40 -1.76 4.30
C GLU A 139 14.29 -0.34 4.85
N LYS A 140 13.35 -0.10 5.76
CA LYS A 140 13.16 1.22 6.39
C LYS A 140 14.31 1.61 7.32
N GLU A 141 14.82 0.68 8.12
CA GLU A 141 15.98 0.92 8.98
C GLU A 141 17.23 1.23 8.15
N LYS A 142 17.45 0.48 7.06
CA LYS A 142 18.57 0.72 6.15
C LYS A 142 18.50 2.11 5.52
N PHE A 143 17.30 2.54 5.11
CA PHE A 143 17.09 3.85 4.50
C PHE A 143 17.30 5.00 5.49
N THR A 144 16.64 4.93 6.65
CA THR A 144 16.63 6.04 7.61
C THR A 144 17.86 6.07 8.51
N GLY A 145 18.60 4.97 8.59
CA GLY A 145 19.65 4.76 9.59
C GLY A 145 19.12 4.60 11.03
N ASN A 146 17.80 4.58 11.21
CA ASN A 146 17.15 4.56 12.52
C ASN A 146 16.49 3.22 12.78
N LYS A 147 16.63 2.73 14.02
CA LYS A 147 15.91 1.53 14.46
C LYS A 147 14.40 1.76 14.48
N CYS A 148 13.65 0.75 14.05
CA CYS A 148 12.21 0.77 13.89
C CYS A 148 11.52 -0.23 14.82
N SER A 149 10.26 0.05 15.13
CA SER A 149 9.34 -0.88 15.81
C SER A 149 8.05 -0.99 15.00
N LEU A 150 7.30 -2.06 15.23
CA LEU A 150 5.98 -2.25 14.66
C LEU A 150 4.92 -1.79 15.65
N ILE A 151 4.06 -0.87 15.23
CA ILE A 151 2.81 -0.57 15.91
C ILE A 151 1.74 -1.50 15.32
N VAL A 152 1.05 -2.24 16.17
CA VAL A 152 -0.12 -3.04 15.83
C VAL A 152 -1.34 -2.33 16.38
N TYR A 153 -2.19 -1.83 15.50
CA TYR A 153 -3.36 -1.07 15.88
C TYR A 153 -4.49 -2.00 16.30
N ASN A 154 -5.31 -1.54 17.26
CA ASN A 154 -6.57 -2.21 17.53
C ASN A 154 -7.48 -2.11 16.28
N PRO A 155 -7.87 -3.24 15.64
CA PRO A 155 -8.60 -3.20 14.37
C PRO A 155 -9.91 -2.42 14.43
N SER A 156 -10.67 -2.60 15.51
CA SER A 156 -11.98 -1.99 15.67
C SER A 156 -11.85 -0.48 15.88
N ASN A 157 -10.94 -0.05 16.75
CA ASN A 157 -10.72 1.37 17.02
C ASN A 157 -10.21 2.06 15.75
N PHE A 158 -9.15 1.55 15.13
CA PHE A 158 -8.55 2.12 13.93
C PHE A 158 -9.57 2.29 12.79
N LEU A 159 -10.25 1.21 12.39
CA LEU A 159 -11.15 1.24 11.23
C LEU A 159 -12.39 2.12 11.49
N ASN A 160 -12.89 2.14 12.73
CA ASN A 160 -14.01 3.02 13.09
C ASN A 160 -13.57 4.49 13.13
N SER A 161 -12.38 4.80 13.67
CA SER A 161 -11.84 6.15 13.69
C SER A 161 -11.63 6.72 12.28
N ILE A 162 -11.09 5.91 11.34
CA ILE A 162 -11.01 6.31 9.94
C ILE A 162 -12.39 6.55 9.34
N ARG A 163 -13.35 5.63 9.53
CA ARG A 163 -14.72 5.81 9.03
C ARG A 163 -15.38 7.07 9.57
N ASN A 164 -15.21 7.35 10.86
CA ASN A 164 -15.80 8.51 11.53
C ASN A 164 -15.13 9.83 11.12
N SER A 165 -13.87 9.80 10.71
CA SER A 165 -13.15 10.98 10.21
C SER A 165 -13.64 11.46 8.83
N GLY A 166 -14.34 10.59 8.08
CA GLY A 166 -14.78 10.89 6.72
C GLY A 166 -13.66 10.83 5.66
N TYR A 167 -12.45 10.40 6.03
CA TYR A 167 -11.39 10.17 5.06
C TYR A 167 -11.65 8.91 4.23
N GLU A 168 -11.29 9.00 2.94
CA GLU A 168 -11.24 7.83 2.07
C GLU A 168 -10.09 6.93 2.51
N ALA A 169 -10.33 5.63 2.57
CA ALA A 169 -9.28 4.70 2.89
C ALA A 169 -9.51 3.33 2.25
N ASN A 170 -8.46 2.79 1.61
CA ASN A 170 -8.56 1.54 0.89
C ASN A 170 -7.23 0.79 0.84
N LYS A 171 -7.30 -0.51 0.55
CA LYS A 171 -6.12 -1.33 0.25
C LYS A 171 -5.59 -0.98 -1.13
N ILE A 172 -4.26 -1.02 -1.27
CA ILE A 172 -3.64 -0.92 -2.58
C ILE A 172 -3.98 -2.15 -3.44
N LYS A 173 -4.34 -1.88 -4.69
CA LYS A 173 -4.55 -2.89 -5.74
C LYS A 173 -3.24 -3.13 -6.46
N TYR A 174 -2.64 -4.28 -6.15
CA TYR A 174 -1.43 -4.71 -6.82
C TYR A 174 -1.73 -5.31 -8.20
N TYR A 175 -0.97 -4.92 -9.21
CA TYR A 175 -1.16 -5.39 -10.58
C TYR A 175 0.17 -5.84 -11.22
N ASP A 176 0.09 -6.79 -12.15
CA ASP A 176 1.22 -7.19 -13.00
C ASP A 176 1.31 -6.21 -14.19
N PRO A 177 2.39 -5.43 -14.32
CA PRO A 177 2.54 -4.52 -15.46
C PRO A 177 2.57 -5.22 -16.82
N TYR A 178 2.92 -6.50 -16.89
CA TYR A 178 2.98 -7.26 -18.14
C TYR A 178 1.63 -7.87 -18.54
N ASN A 179 0.61 -7.78 -17.68
CA ASN A 179 -0.75 -8.18 -18.01
C ASN A 179 -1.54 -6.99 -18.58
N LEU A 180 -1.38 -6.74 -19.89
CA LEU A 180 -2.01 -5.59 -20.56
C LEU A 180 -3.55 -5.62 -20.51
N SER A 181 -4.17 -6.81 -20.55
CA SER A 181 -5.64 -6.91 -20.41
C SER A 181 -6.10 -6.36 -19.06
N ARG A 182 -5.45 -6.79 -17.98
CA ARG A 182 -5.78 -6.33 -16.62
C ARG A 182 -5.42 -4.87 -16.42
N PHE A 183 -4.36 -4.39 -17.05
CA PHE A 183 -4.00 -2.97 -17.05
C PHE A 183 -5.12 -2.10 -17.65
N PHE A 184 -5.66 -2.46 -18.82
CA PHE A 184 -6.77 -1.70 -19.43
C PHE A 184 -8.04 -1.76 -18.59
N GLU A 185 -8.37 -2.92 -18.01
CA GLU A 185 -9.48 -3.03 -17.04
C GLU A 185 -9.30 -2.08 -15.83
N ASN A 186 -8.09 -2.02 -15.27
CA ASN A 186 -7.80 -1.11 -14.15
C ASN A 186 -7.86 0.36 -14.58
N LYS A 187 -7.36 0.69 -15.78
CA LYS A 187 -7.35 2.04 -16.35
C LYS A 187 -8.77 2.57 -16.61
N ASP A 188 -9.67 1.72 -17.06
CA ASP A 188 -11.06 2.08 -17.37
C ASP A 188 -12.00 1.96 -16.15
N GLY A 189 -11.48 1.52 -15.01
CA GLY A 189 -12.24 1.43 -13.76
C GLY A 189 -12.38 2.76 -13.02
N ASP A 190 -13.26 2.79 -12.03
CA ASP A 190 -13.56 3.99 -11.22
C ASP A 190 -12.54 4.28 -10.12
N GLU A 191 -11.62 3.34 -9.84
CA GLU A 191 -10.69 3.48 -8.72
C GLU A 191 -9.57 4.48 -9.09
N PRO A 192 -9.26 5.45 -8.22
CA PRO A 192 -8.17 6.39 -8.47
C PRO A 192 -6.80 5.71 -8.61
N TYR A 193 -5.93 6.26 -9.47
CA TYR A 193 -4.62 5.68 -9.75
C TYR A 193 -3.69 5.61 -8.53
N TYR A 194 -3.86 6.50 -7.55
CA TYR A 194 -3.15 6.46 -6.26
C TYR A 194 -3.56 5.29 -5.36
N TYR A 195 -4.41 4.37 -5.83
CA TYR A 195 -4.68 3.08 -5.19
C TYR A 195 -4.11 1.89 -5.96
N PHE A 196 -3.25 2.09 -6.96
CA PHE A 196 -2.60 1.02 -7.71
C PHE A 196 -1.08 1.03 -7.51
N LYS A 197 -0.49 -0.17 -7.42
CA LYS A 197 0.96 -0.36 -7.39
C LYS A 197 1.36 -1.63 -8.14
N PRO A 198 2.58 -1.71 -8.71
CA PRO A 198 3.12 -2.95 -9.25
C PRO A 198 3.21 -4.07 -8.19
N GLU A 199 3.00 -5.32 -8.60
CA GLU A 199 3.01 -6.46 -7.67
C GLU A 199 4.35 -6.69 -6.95
N SER A 200 5.45 -6.14 -7.47
CA SER A 200 6.77 -6.16 -6.81
C SER A 200 6.74 -5.52 -5.42
N PHE A 201 5.77 -4.64 -5.15
CA PHE A 201 5.57 -3.96 -3.87
C PHE A 201 4.52 -4.63 -2.98
N LYS A 202 3.95 -5.77 -3.39
CA LYS A 202 2.87 -6.46 -2.66
C LYS A 202 3.22 -6.82 -1.22
N TYR A 203 4.51 -7.01 -0.93
CA TYR A 203 5.02 -7.30 0.43
C TYR A 203 4.73 -6.15 1.43
N GLN A 204 4.52 -4.91 0.95
CA GLN A 204 4.18 -3.75 1.79
C GLN A 204 2.75 -3.83 2.36
N ARG A 205 1.86 -4.59 1.71
CA ARG A 205 0.46 -4.83 2.16
C ARG A 205 -0.30 -3.55 2.43
N GLU A 206 -0.11 -2.57 1.56
CA GLU A 206 -0.39 -1.19 1.88
C GLU A 206 -1.89 -0.90 1.96
N TYR A 207 -2.23 -0.10 2.96
CA TYR A 207 -3.53 0.49 3.19
C TYR A 207 -3.35 2.00 3.29
N ARG A 208 -3.99 2.74 2.39
CA ARG A 208 -3.87 4.20 2.33
C ARG A 208 -5.11 4.85 2.89
N ILE A 209 -4.88 5.88 3.68
CA ILE A 209 -5.88 6.89 4.01
C ILE A 209 -5.54 8.13 3.20
N VAL A 210 -6.55 8.73 2.58
CA VAL A 210 -6.41 9.81 1.61
C VAL A 210 -7.18 11.04 2.09
N LYS A 211 -6.50 12.18 2.00
CA LYS A 211 -7.04 13.51 2.29
C LYS A 211 -6.90 14.37 1.04
N ILE A 212 -8.01 14.85 0.50
CA ILE A 212 -8.03 15.75 -0.65
C ILE A 212 -8.34 17.16 -0.17
N ASN A 213 -7.43 18.09 -0.44
CA ASN A 213 -7.59 19.49 -0.08
C ASN A 213 -8.20 20.30 -1.24
N LYS A 214 -8.83 21.45 -0.90
CA LYS A 214 -9.33 22.40 -1.93
C LYS A 214 -8.19 23.13 -2.65
N LYS A 215 -7.13 23.40 -1.90
CA LYS A 215 -5.86 23.99 -2.37
C LYS A 215 -4.78 22.92 -2.38
N ASP A 216 -3.63 23.25 -2.94
CA ASP A 216 -2.47 22.38 -2.94
C ASP A 216 -2.14 21.88 -1.53
N PHE A 217 -1.78 20.60 -1.46
CA PHE A 217 -1.38 19.97 -0.22
C PHE A 217 -0.05 20.57 0.25
N PRO A 218 0.12 20.84 1.56
CA PRO A 218 1.35 21.44 2.08
C PRO A 218 2.61 20.64 1.72
N GLU A 219 3.69 21.34 1.41
CA GLU A 219 4.97 20.73 1.03
C GLU A 219 5.56 19.85 2.14
N ASN A 220 5.39 20.22 3.41
CA ASN A 220 5.88 19.40 4.53
C ASN A 220 4.84 18.40 5.03
N GLY A 221 3.74 18.20 4.30
CA GLY A 221 2.59 17.44 4.76
C GLY A 221 1.82 18.15 5.87
N GLU A 222 0.85 17.44 6.44
CA GLU A 222 -0.03 17.94 7.49
C GLU A 222 -0.23 16.86 8.55
N ASN A 223 -0.16 17.24 9.82
CA ASN A 223 -0.56 16.38 10.93
C ASN A 223 -2.01 16.65 11.26
N VAL A 224 -2.85 15.61 11.20
CA VAL A 224 -4.27 15.71 11.50
C VAL A 224 -4.63 14.75 12.62
N THR A 225 -5.43 15.24 13.57
CA THR A 225 -5.99 14.40 14.62
C THR A 225 -7.09 13.50 14.05
N VAL A 226 -7.00 12.20 14.35
CA VAL A 226 -8.02 11.19 14.06
C VAL A 226 -8.34 10.50 15.38
N ASP A 227 -9.35 11.00 16.09
CA ASP A 227 -9.65 10.59 17.46
C ASP A 227 -9.83 9.07 17.60
N GLY A 228 -9.13 8.49 18.58
CA GLY A 228 -9.19 7.07 18.92
C GLY A 228 -8.49 6.11 17.94
N ILE A 229 -7.81 6.61 16.90
CA ILE A 229 -7.12 5.75 15.93
C ILE A 229 -6.04 4.89 16.58
N SER A 230 -5.41 5.40 17.65
CA SER A 230 -4.35 4.73 18.40
C SER A 230 -4.79 4.14 19.74
N LYS A 231 -6.09 4.08 19.97
CA LYS A 231 -6.63 3.55 21.21
C LYS A 231 -6.36 2.04 21.30
N ASP A 232 -5.78 1.62 22.43
CA ASP A 232 -5.44 0.23 22.75
C ASP A 232 -4.43 -0.42 21.76
N ASP A 233 -3.58 0.39 21.13
CA ASP A 233 -2.50 -0.09 20.27
C ASP A 233 -1.43 -0.86 21.05
N THR A 234 -0.77 -1.79 20.37
CA THR A 234 0.35 -2.57 20.91
C THR A 234 1.63 -2.29 20.11
N ILE A 235 2.75 -2.11 20.82
CA ILE A 235 4.07 -1.95 20.19
C ILE A 235 4.81 -3.28 20.27
N ILE A 236 5.32 -3.74 19.13
CA ILE A 236 6.15 -4.94 19.03
C ILE A 236 7.52 -4.50 18.52
N SER A 237 8.57 -4.75 19.31
CA SER A 237 9.95 -4.56 18.87
C SER A 237 10.39 -5.71 17.95
N GLU A 238 11.40 -5.50 17.11
CA GLU A 238 11.92 -6.53 16.18
C GLU A 238 12.25 -7.84 16.89
N ASN A 239 12.91 -7.76 18.05
CA ASN A 239 13.31 -8.93 18.87
C ASN A 239 12.13 -9.71 19.46
N GLN A 240 10.92 -9.13 19.43
CA GLN A 240 9.69 -9.75 19.92
C GLN A 240 8.81 -10.30 18.78
N MET A 241 9.16 -10.07 17.50
CA MET A 241 8.43 -10.58 16.32
C MET A 241 8.78 -12.04 16.00
N ASN A 242 8.62 -12.92 16.99
CA ASN A 242 8.78 -14.36 16.80
C ASN A 242 7.47 -15.02 16.33
N SER A 243 6.33 -14.53 16.81
CA SER A 243 5.00 -14.87 16.30
C SER A 243 4.02 -13.71 16.50
N ILE A 244 3.07 -13.57 15.57
CA ILE A 244 1.86 -12.77 15.75
C ILE A 244 0.70 -13.76 15.69
N GLU A 245 -0.14 -13.76 16.72
CA GLU A 245 -1.19 -14.74 16.89
C GLU A 245 -2.54 -14.06 17.11
N ILE A 246 -3.60 -14.70 16.59
CA ILE A 246 -4.99 -14.31 16.83
C ILE A 246 -5.68 -15.50 17.48
N MET A 247 -6.37 -15.23 18.57
CA MET A 247 -7.26 -16.18 19.22
C MET A 247 -8.70 -15.81 18.92
N ILE A 248 -9.50 -16.78 18.47
CA ILE A 248 -10.93 -16.59 18.18
C ILE A 248 -11.72 -17.51 19.10
N ASN A 249 -12.53 -16.90 19.97
CA ASN A 249 -13.49 -17.63 20.78
C ASN A 249 -14.72 -17.95 19.93
N VAL A 250 -15.00 -19.23 19.75
CA VAL A 250 -16.19 -19.72 19.05
C VAL A 250 -17.27 -19.94 20.10
N ASN A 251 -18.14 -18.95 20.29
CA ASN A 251 -19.33 -19.14 21.10
C ASN A 251 -20.33 -19.95 20.26
N ASN A 252 -20.64 -21.16 20.71
CA ASN A 252 -21.73 -21.98 20.16
C ASN A 252 -23.09 -21.34 20.41
#